data_AF-A0A4Q2Y9G1-F1
#
_entry.id   AF-A0A4Q2Y9G1-F1
#
_cell.length_a   1.000
_cell.length_b   1.000
_cell.length_c   1.000
_cell.angle_alpha   90.00
_cell.angle_beta   90.00
_cell.angle_gamma   90.00
#
_symmetry.space_group_name_H-M   'P 1'
#
loop_
_entity.id
_entity.type
_entity.pdbx_description
1 polymer ?
#
loop_
_entity_poly.entity_id
_entity_poly.type
_entity_poly.pdbx_seq_one_letter_code
_entity_poly.pdbx_strand_id
1 'polypeptide(L)'
;MGTKTTGGPLFGITRTPLHELEPLARKILGPRPPGLTFSRWLSDLRDKLGDPRQLDEAINLHQRLRYDPEPPGSTPAERLKTLVEEIRERLKSNAFKDSSL
;
A
#
# COMPACT_ATOMS: atom_id res chain seq x y z
N MET A 1 24.59 23.78 29.74
CA MET A 1 23.39 22.93 29.87
C MET A 1 22.50 23.18 28.67
N GLY A 2 22.56 22.32 27.65
CA GLY A 2 21.77 22.48 26.43
C GLY A 2 20.44 21.74 26.55
N THR A 3 19.33 22.46 26.43
CA THR A 3 17.99 21.89 26.35
C THR A 3 17.86 21.11 25.03
N LYS A 4 17.86 19.78 25.11
CA LYS A 4 17.51 18.93 23.97
C LYS A 4 16.01 19.09 23.72
N THR A 5 15.69 19.74 22.61
CA THR A 5 14.35 19.84 22.05
C THR A 5 13.84 18.42 21.79
N THR A 6 12.91 17.96 22.64
CA THR A 6 12.11 16.75 22.42
C THR A 6 11.32 16.97 21.14
N GLY A 7 11.75 16.36 20.04
CA GLY A 7 10.91 16.20 18.86
C GLY A 7 9.66 15.47 19.30
N GLY A 8 8.51 16.18 19.28
CA GLY A 8 7.20 15.57 19.50
C GLY A 8 6.98 14.41 18.53
N PRO A 9 6.06 13.49 18.84
CA PRO A 9 5.79 12.36 17.96
C PRO A 9 5.46 12.89 16.57
N LEU A 10 6.36 12.65 15.62
CA LEU A 10 6.13 12.87 14.20
C LEU A 10 4.83 12.14 13.88
N PHE A 11 3.78 12.87 13.49
CA PHE A 11 2.46 12.35 13.13
C PHE A 11 2.61 10.96 12.49
N GLY A 12 2.33 9.92 13.27
CA GLY A 12 2.72 8.56 12.96
C GLY A 12 2.01 8.12 11.70
N ILE A 13 2.73 8.03 10.58
CA ILE A 13 2.22 7.34 9.42
C ILE A 13 2.15 5.86 9.84
N THR A 14 0.96 5.39 10.22
CA THR A 14 0.73 3.98 10.49
C THR A 14 1.05 3.20 9.23
N ARG A 15 2.26 2.63 9.20
CA ARG A 15 2.76 1.90 8.04
C ARG A 15 2.12 0.52 8.04
N THR A 16 1.14 0.33 7.18
CA THR A 16 0.54 -0.99 6.93
C THR A 16 1.31 -1.73 5.82
N PRO A 17 1.12 -3.06 5.68
CA PRO A 17 1.67 -3.86 4.57
C PRO A 17 1.37 -3.28 3.17
N LEU A 18 0.24 -2.58 2.97
CA LEU A 18 -0.08 -1.95 1.68
C LEU A 18 1.03 -1.03 1.12
N HIS A 19 1.86 -0.42 1.98
CA HIS A 19 2.98 0.43 1.55
C HIS A 19 4.08 -0.35 0.82
N GLU A 20 4.13 -1.67 0.95
CA GLU A 20 5.08 -2.52 0.22
C GLU A 20 4.82 -2.54 -1.29
N LEU A 21 3.60 -2.16 -1.71
CA LEU A 21 3.27 -2.01 -3.12
C LEU A 21 3.80 -0.70 -3.72
N GLU A 22 4.20 0.28 -2.92
CA GLU A 22 4.61 1.61 -3.39
C GLU A 22 5.76 1.59 -4.41
N PRO A 23 6.86 0.81 -4.22
CA PRO A 23 7.93 0.76 -5.21
C PRO A 23 7.47 0.24 -6.57
N LEU A 24 6.58 -0.76 -6.58
CA LEU A 24 6.03 -1.33 -7.82
C LEU A 24 5.01 -0.37 -8.45
N ALA A 25 4.12 0.20 -7.64
CA ALA A 25 3.16 1.20 -8.06
C ALA A 25 3.86 2.38 -8.73
N ARG A 26 4.97 2.86 -8.14
CA ARG A 26 5.79 3.94 -8.71
C ARG A 26 6.44 3.56 -10.04
N LYS A 27 6.84 2.31 -10.22
CA LYS A 27 7.40 1.82 -11.49
C LYS A 27 6.35 1.77 -12.59
N ILE A 28 5.11 1.41 -12.24
CA ILE A 28 4.01 1.19 -13.20
C ILE A 28 3.25 2.49 -13.52
N LEU A 29 2.90 3.27 -12.50
CA LEU A 29 2.07 4.47 -12.59
C LEU A 29 2.89 5.76 -12.65
N GLY A 30 4.20 5.70 -12.36
CA GLY A 30 5.02 6.87 -12.11
C GLY A 30 4.88 7.40 -10.68
N PRO A 31 5.52 8.54 -10.34
CA PRO A 31 5.45 9.12 -9.00
C PRO A 31 4.02 9.55 -8.63
N ARG A 32 3.64 9.37 -7.36
CA ARG A 32 2.35 9.86 -6.85
C ARG A 32 2.26 11.39 -7.00
N PRO A 33 1.23 11.92 -7.68
CA PRO A 33 1.02 13.35 -7.81
C PRO A 33 0.83 14.04 -6.45
N PRO A 34 1.28 15.30 -6.29
CA PRO A 34 1.02 16.07 -5.08
C PRO A 34 -0.48 16.25 -4.86
N GLY A 35 -0.94 16.14 -3.62
CA GLY A 35 -2.37 16.24 -3.26
C GLY A 35 -3.19 14.97 -3.47
N LEU A 36 -2.67 13.95 -4.15
CA LEU A 36 -3.36 12.67 -4.32
C LEU A 36 -3.12 11.75 -3.13
N THR A 37 -4.16 11.13 -2.55
CA THR A 37 -3.98 10.20 -1.42
C THR A 37 -3.31 8.90 -1.88
N PHE A 38 -2.62 8.20 -0.96
CA PHE A 38 -1.97 6.93 -1.27
C PHE A 38 -2.95 5.91 -1.84
N SER A 39 -4.11 5.70 -1.21
CA SER A 39 -5.15 4.79 -1.69
C SER A 39 -5.69 5.15 -3.08
N ARG A 40 -5.93 6.44 -3.35
CA ARG A 40 -6.47 6.88 -4.64
C ARG A 40 -5.44 6.76 -5.77
N TRP A 41 -4.18 6.99 -5.47
CA TRP A 41 -3.11 6.72 -6.42
C TRP A 41 -2.97 5.21 -6.68
N LEU A 42 -3.02 4.38 -5.64
CA LEU A 42 -2.91 2.94 -5.79
C LEU A 42 -4.07 2.33 -6.57
N SER A 43 -5.28 2.90 -6.50
CA SER A 43 -6.44 2.39 -7.25
C SER A 43 -6.25 2.44 -8.76
N ASP A 44 -5.30 3.21 -9.28
CA ASP A 44 -4.97 3.20 -10.72
C ASP A 44 -4.26 1.89 -11.14
N LEU A 45 -3.84 1.04 -10.19
CA LEU A 45 -3.34 -0.30 -10.47
C LEU A 45 -4.45 -1.31 -10.82
N ARG A 46 -5.74 -0.96 -10.64
CA ARG A 46 -6.88 -1.85 -10.93
C ARG A 46 -6.81 -2.43 -12.34
N ASP A 47 -6.51 -1.59 -13.32
CA ASP A 47 -6.43 -1.99 -14.73
C ASP A 47 -5.28 -2.97 -15.02
N LYS A 48 -4.29 -3.04 -14.13
CA LYS A 48 -3.11 -3.91 -14.24
C LYS A 48 -3.28 -5.24 -13.53
N LEU A 49 -4.33 -5.43 -12.72
CA LEU A 49 -4.48 -6.57 -11.84
C LEU A 49 -5.46 -7.64 -12.32
N GLY A 50 -6.22 -7.39 -13.39
CA GLY A 50 -7.21 -8.32 -13.95
C GLY A 50 -8.43 -8.59 -13.06
N ASP A 51 -8.24 -8.60 -11.73
CA ASP A 51 -9.28 -8.57 -10.71
C ASP A 51 -9.04 -7.38 -9.75
N PRO A 52 -9.81 -6.29 -9.87
CA PRO A 52 -9.67 -5.11 -9.03
C PRO A 52 -10.17 -5.32 -7.59
N ARG A 53 -10.95 -6.38 -7.32
CA ARG A 53 -11.59 -6.59 -6.01
C ARG A 53 -10.57 -6.83 -4.90
N GLN A 54 -9.50 -7.54 -5.19
CA GLN A 54 -8.41 -7.79 -4.24
C GLN A 54 -7.73 -6.48 -3.81
N LEU A 55 -7.51 -5.57 -4.76
CA LEU A 55 -6.92 -4.26 -4.48
C LEU A 55 -7.86 -3.38 -3.66
N ASP A 56 -9.15 -3.40 -3.97
CA ASP A 56 -10.16 -2.64 -3.23
C ASP A 56 -10.28 -3.13 -1.78
N GLU A 57 -10.27 -4.45 -1.58
CA GLU A 57 -10.24 -5.05 -0.25
C GLU A 57 -8.98 -4.63 0.52
N ALA A 58 -7.81 -4.68 -0.11
CA ALA A 58 -6.54 -4.28 0.50
C ALA A 58 -6.52 -2.78 0.89
N ILE A 59 -7.08 -1.91 0.04
CA ILE A 59 -7.23 -0.48 0.33
C ILE A 59 -8.17 -0.26 1.52
N ASN A 60 -9.30 -0.96 1.58
CA ASN A 60 -10.26 -0.85 2.69
C ASN A 60 -9.64 -1.32 4.02
N LEU A 61 -8.93 -2.44 4.01
CA LEU A 61 -8.23 -2.95 5.19
C LEU A 61 -7.11 -2.00 5.65
N HIS A 62 -6.35 -1.42 4.71
CA HIS A 62 -5.36 -0.38 5.01
C HIS A 62 -5.99 0.83 5.70
N GLN A 63 -7.11 1.33 5.18
CA GLN A 63 -7.81 2.47 5.75
C GLN A 63 -8.33 2.15 7.16
N ARG A 64 -8.97 0.98 7.35
CA ARG A 64 -9.44 0.53 8.66
C ARG A 64 -8.29 0.45 9.67
N LEU A 65 -7.22 -0.29 9.34
CA LEU A 65 -6.08 -0.49 10.26
C LEU A 65 -5.29 0.79 10.56
N ARG A 66 -5.44 1.83 9.72
CA ARG A 66 -4.85 3.15 9.98
C ARG A 66 -5.64 3.93 11.05
N TYR A 67 -6.95 3.76 11.11
CA TYR A 67 -7.82 4.43 12.09
C TYR A 67 -8.05 3.61 13.36
N ASP A 68 -8.13 2.29 13.23
CA ASP A 68 -8.33 1.33 14.31
C ASP A 68 -7.28 0.21 14.18
N PRO A 69 -6.07 0.42 14.74
CA PRO A 69 -4.97 -0.52 14.59
C PRO A 69 -5.24 -1.78 15.42
N GLU A 70 -5.40 -2.90 14.74
CA GLU A 70 -5.50 -4.20 15.38
C GLU A 70 -4.11 -4.80 15.67
N PRO A 71 -3.99 -5.71 16.66
CA PRO A 71 -2.74 -6.41 16.92
C PRO A 71 -2.23 -7.15 15.68
N PRO A 72 -0.90 -7.28 15.51
CA PRO A 72 -0.32 -8.19 14.53
C PRO A 72 -0.86 -9.62 14.74
N GLY A 73 -1.16 -10.34 13.66
CA GLY A 73 -1.78 -11.68 13.73
C GLY A 73 -3.30 -11.68 13.85
N SER A 74 -3.95 -10.51 13.98
CA SER A 74 -5.39 -10.39 13.82
C SER A 74 -5.81 -10.77 12.39
N THR A 75 -7.03 -11.30 12.23
CA THR A 75 -7.57 -11.71 10.92
C THR A 75 -7.47 -10.59 9.87
N PRO A 76 -7.81 -9.32 10.17
CA PRO A 76 -7.69 -8.22 9.19
C PRO A 76 -6.24 -7.89 8.82
N ALA A 77 -5.30 -7.95 9.77
CA ALA A 77 -3.88 -7.69 9.50
C ALA A 77 -3.26 -8.79 8.63
N GLU A 78 -3.54 -10.07 8.94
CA GLU A 78 -3.08 -11.19 8.12
C GLU A 78 -3.73 -11.19 6.74
N ARG A 79 -5.04 -10.88 6.65
CA ARG A 79 -5.73 -10.75 5.36
C ARG A 79 -5.10 -9.67 4.49
N LEU A 80 -4.78 -8.51 5.06
CA LEU A 80 -4.11 -7.44 4.33
C LEU A 80 -2.73 -7.89 3.82
N LYS A 81 -1.97 -8.61 4.65
CA LYS A 81 -0.65 -9.14 4.27
C LYS A 81 -0.76 -10.14 3.11
N THR A 82 -1.70 -11.08 3.17
CA THR A 82 -1.95 -12.04 2.08
C THR A 82 -2.31 -11.33 0.77
N LEU A 83 -3.26 -10.39 0.82
CA LEU A 83 -3.67 -9.63 -0.36
C LEU A 83 -2.51 -8.85 -0.98
N VAL A 84 -1.67 -8.21 -0.16
CA VAL A 84 -0.50 -7.48 -0.63
C VAL A 84 0.46 -8.38 -1.37
N GLU A 85 0.79 -9.56 -0.84
CA GLU A 85 1.68 -10.50 -1.52
C GLU A 85 1.09 -11.03 -2.83
N GLU A 86 -0.19 -11.39 -2.85
CA GLU A 86 -0.90 -11.83 -4.07
C GLU A 86 -0.89 -10.75 -5.16
N ILE A 87 -1.21 -9.52 -4.79
CA ILE A 87 -1.18 -8.35 -5.68
C ILE A 87 0.24 -8.12 -6.18
N ARG A 88 1.24 -8.19 -5.30
CA ARG A 88 2.65 -7.97 -5.63
C ARG A 88 3.14 -8.94 -6.69
N GLU A 89 2.89 -10.23 -6.49
CA GLU A 89 3.31 -11.27 -7.44
C GLU A 89 2.55 -11.17 -8.76
N ARG A 90 1.28 -10.76 -8.73
CA ARG A 90 0.52 -10.49 -9.96
C ARG A 90 1.06 -9.28 -10.72
N LEU A 91 1.38 -8.17 -10.05
CA LEU A 91 2.00 -7.00 -10.69
C LEU A 91 3.36 -7.33 -11.31
N LYS A 92 4.20 -8.11 -10.62
CA LYS A 92 5.48 -8.57 -11.16
C LYS A 92 5.29 -9.42 -12.42
N SER A 93 4.33 -10.35 -12.37
CA SER A 93 4.02 -11.23 -13.49
C SER A 93 3.49 -10.46 -14.69
N ASN A 94 2.63 -9.44 -14.47
CA ASN A 94 2.04 -8.66 -15.55
C ASN A 94 3.02 -7.62 -16.13
N ALA A 95 3.84 -6.98 -15.30
CA ALA A 95 4.89 -6.08 -15.76
C ALA A 95 5.93 -6.79 -16.64
N PHE A 96 6.20 -8.07 -16.39
CA PHE A 96 7.09 -8.88 -17.25
C PHE A 96 6.45 -9.21 -18.60
N LYS A 97 5.13 -9.45 -18.63
CA LYS A 97 4.37 -9.69 -19.87
C LYS A 97 4.33 -8.45 -20.77
N ASP A 98 4.10 -7.27 -20.19
CA ASP A 98 4.08 -5.99 -20.92
C ASP A 98 5.46 -5.59 -21.50
N SER A 99 6.56 -6.18 -21.02
CA SER A 99 7.94 -5.89 -21.46
C SER A 99 8.44 -6.79 -22.61
N SER A 100 7.59 -7.70 -23.12
CA SER A 100 7.95 -8.70 -24.14
C SER A 100 7.34 -8.42 -25.53
N LEU A 101 7.08 -7.14 -25.86
CA LEU A 101 6.64 -6.69 -27.18
C LEU A 101 7.72 -5.91 -27.90
#